data_AF-A0A485B7T2-F1
#
_entry.id   AF-A0A485B7T2-F1
#
_cell.length_a   1.000
_cell.length_b   1.000
_cell.length_c   1.000
_cell.angle_alpha   90.00
_cell.angle_beta   90.00
_cell.angle_gamma   90.00
#
_symmetry.space_group_name_H-M   'P 1'
#
loop_
_entity.id
_entity.type
_entity.pdbx_description
1 polymer ?
#
loop_
_entity_poly.entity_id
_entity_poly.type
_entity_poly.pdbx_seq_one_letter_code
_entity_poly.pdbx_strand_id
1 'polypeptide(L)'
;METRRDERISQLIQALKRSDKLHLKEAAALLGVSEMTIRRDLNGHNGPVVLLGGYIVLEPRSATHYLLSDQKTRLVDEKRRAARHAAALLEAHQMAFFDCGTTTPWIIDAIDNALPFTGVCYSLNTFLALQEKPQCRAILCGGEFHASNAIFKPLSLQDTLSHLCPDIAFYSAPASTVRRAPPAITSRSCRLNTGR
;
A
#
# COMPACT_ATOMS: atom_id res chain seq x y z
N MET A 1 -24.45 -28.50 9.11
CA MET A 1 -25.57 -27.87 8.38
C MET A 1 -25.12 -26.48 7.99
N GLU A 2 -24.76 -26.26 6.73
CA GLU A 2 -24.53 -24.90 6.23
C GLU A 2 -25.84 -24.13 6.37
N THR A 3 -25.77 -22.93 6.95
CA THR A 3 -26.95 -22.09 7.11
C THR A 3 -27.23 -21.40 5.78
N ARG A 4 -28.50 -21.06 5.49
CA ARG A 4 -28.86 -20.25 4.30
C ARG A 4 -28.05 -18.95 4.18
N ARG A 5 -27.49 -18.46 5.28
CA ARG A 5 -26.57 -17.32 5.32
C ARG A 5 -25.20 -17.67 4.71
N ASP A 6 -24.64 -18.82 5.06
CA ASP A 6 -23.33 -19.28 4.56
C ASP A 6 -23.35 -19.51 3.05
N GLU A 7 -24.46 -20.03 2.51
CA GLU A 7 -24.68 -20.17 1.07
C GLU A 7 -24.68 -18.81 0.36
N ARG A 8 -25.40 -17.81 0.92
CA ARG A 8 -25.42 -16.45 0.37
C ARG A 8 -24.05 -15.78 0.44
N ILE A 9 -23.32 -15.93 1.54
CA ILE A 9 -21.95 -15.42 1.68
C ILE A 9 -21.03 -16.07 0.64
N SER A 10 -21.15 -17.38 0.41
CA SER A 10 -20.36 -18.09 -0.60
C SER A 10 -20.64 -17.60 -2.02
N GLN A 11 -21.90 -17.30 -2.34
CA GLN A 11 -22.28 -16.70 -3.63
C GLN A 11 -21.73 -15.27 -3.80
N LEU A 12 -21.75 -14.45 -2.74
CA LEU A 12 -21.13 -13.13 -2.76
C LEU A 12 -19.63 -13.22 -3.01
N ILE A 13 -18.92 -14.15 -2.36
CA ILE A 13 -17.49 -14.39 -2.59
C ILE A 13 -17.23 -14.79 -4.05
N GLN A 14 -18.06 -15.66 -4.63
CA GLN A 14 -17.90 -16.05 -6.03
C GLN A 14 -18.11 -14.88 -7.00
N ALA A 15 -19.10 -14.02 -6.74
CA ALA A 15 -19.31 -12.82 -7.53
C ALA A 15 -18.12 -11.86 -7.42
N LEU A 16 -17.59 -11.70 -6.21
CA LEU A 16 -16.43 -10.82 -5.94
C LEU A 16 -15.11 -11.35 -6.50
N LYS A 17 -15.00 -12.64 -6.84
CA LYS A 17 -13.85 -13.18 -7.59
C LYS A 17 -13.81 -12.73 -9.05
N ARG A 18 -14.95 -12.33 -9.61
CA ARG A 18 -15.07 -11.85 -11.00
C ARG A 18 -15.05 -10.32 -11.09
N SER A 19 -15.40 -9.65 -10.00
CA SER A 19 -15.46 -8.19 -9.88
C SER A 19 -14.96 -7.76 -8.51
N ASP A 20 -13.96 -6.87 -8.44
CA ASP A 20 -13.33 -6.45 -7.17
C ASP A 20 -14.29 -5.85 -6.12
N LYS A 21 -15.47 -5.39 -6.55
CA LYS A 21 -16.53 -4.83 -5.71
C LYS A 21 -17.90 -5.14 -6.31
N LEU A 22 -18.92 -5.18 -5.45
CA LEU A 22 -20.31 -5.40 -5.84
C LEU A 22 -21.22 -4.36 -5.18
N HIS A 23 -22.09 -3.69 -5.92
CA HIS A 23 -23.02 -2.75 -5.32
C HIS A 23 -24.09 -3.52 -4.51
N LEU A 24 -24.51 -3.00 -3.36
CA LEU A 24 -25.47 -3.66 -2.47
C LEU A 24 -26.79 -4.02 -3.18
N LYS A 25 -27.26 -3.12 -4.06
CA LYS A 25 -28.43 -3.35 -4.93
C LYS A 25 -28.24 -4.50 -5.93
N GLU A 26 -27.04 -4.63 -6.50
CA GLU A 26 -26.71 -5.72 -7.43
C GLU A 26 -26.61 -7.06 -6.69
N ALA A 27 -26.01 -7.04 -5.49
CA ALA A 27 -25.96 -8.19 -4.60
C ALA A 27 -27.36 -8.66 -4.17
N ALA A 28 -28.25 -7.72 -3.86
CA ALA A 28 -29.64 -7.99 -3.54
C ALA A 28 -30.37 -8.66 -4.71
N ALA A 29 -30.16 -8.14 -5.93
CA ALA A 29 -30.71 -8.72 -7.14
C ALA A 29 -30.15 -10.12 -7.43
N LEU A 30 -28.83 -10.32 -7.27
CA LEU A 30 -28.13 -11.58 -7.50
C LEU A 30 -28.64 -12.68 -6.55
N LEU A 31 -28.84 -12.35 -5.28
CA LEU A 31 -29.24 -13.29 -4.24
C LEU A 31 -30.76 -13.42 -4.08
N GLY A 32 -31.55 -12.58 -4.78
CA GLY A 32 -33.01 -12.55 -4.65
C GLY A 32 -33.51 -12.13 -3.26
N VAL A 33 -32.77 -11.26 -2.55
CA VAL A 33 -33.12 -10.80 -1.20
C VAL A 33 -33.13 -9.28 -1.10
N SER A 34 -33.67 -8.74 0.00
CA SER A 34 -33.61 -7.29 0.24
C SER A 34 -32.21 -6.83 0.63
N GLU A 35 -31.88 -5.57 0.34
CA GLU A 35 -30.63 -4.95 0.80
C GLU A 35 -30.47 -5.04 2.33
N MET A 36 -31.57 -4.94 3.08
CA MET A 36 -31.57 -5.06 4.53
C MET A 36 -31.20 -6.47 5.01
N THR A 37 -31.59 -7.51 4.26
CA THR A 37 -31.19 -8.88 4.54
C THR A 37 -29.68 -9.05 4.40
N ILE A 38 -29.08 -8.49 3.35
CA ILE A 38 -27.63 -8.53 3.14
C ILE A 38 -26.91 -7.73 4.23
N ARG A 39 -27.41 -6.54 4.57
CA ARG A 39 -26.88 -5.76 5.72
C ARG A 39 -26.89 -6.58 7.00
N ARG A 40 -27.96 -7.33 7.27
CA ARG A 40 -28.07 -8.20 8.45
C ARG A 40 -27.12 -9.40 8.38
N ASP A 41 -26.95 -9.98 7.20
CA ASP A 41 -26.04 -11.11 6.97
C ASP A 41 -24.56 -10.71 7.10
N LEU A 42 -24.21 -9.46 6.79
CA LEU A 42 -22.84 -8.93 6.89
C LEU A 42 -22.57 -8.22 8.22
N ASN A 43 -23.59 -7.81 8.97
CA ASN A 43 -23.44 -7.16 10.28
C ASN A 43 -23.09 -8.20 11.36
N GLY A 44 -21.96 -8.00 12.06
CA GLY A 44 -21.47 -8.90 13.11
C GLY A 44 -20.83 -10.21 12.62
N HIS A 45 -20.44 -10.29 11.34
CA HIS A 45 -19.76 -11.46 10.78
C HIS A 45 -18.25 -11.21 10.60
N ASN A 46 -17.39 -11.98 11.27
CA ASN A 46 -15.95 -12.02 11.01
C ASN A 46 -15.65 -12.98 9.85
N GLY A 47 -16.00 -12.59 8.63
CA GLY A 47 -15.73 -13.41 7.46
C GLY A 47 -15.30 -12.60 6.26
N PRO A 48 -14.93 -13.27 5.17
CA PRO A 48 -14.12 -12.71 4.09
C PRO A 48 -14.83 -11.66 3.23
N VAL A 49 -15.94 -11.08 3.68
CA VAL A 49 -16.77 -10.11 2.95
C VAL A 49 -17.19 -9.00 3.90
N VAL A 50 -16.94 -7.74 3.53
CA VAL A 50 -17.29 -6.56 4.32
C VAL A 50 -18.15 -5.59 3.51
N LEU A 51 -19.05 -4.88 4.18
CA LEU A 51 -19.90 -3.85 3.61
C LEU A 51 -19.32 -2.46 3.92
N LEU A 52 -18.97 -1.71 2.88
CA LEU A 52 -18.47 -0.34 2.95
C LEU A 52 -19.51 0.62 2.36
N GLY A 53 -20.35 1.18 3.25
CA GLY A 53 -21.46 2.07 2.90
C GLY A 53 -22.56 1.37 2.10
N GLY A 54 -22.36 1.28 0.77
CA GLY A 54 -23.25 0.65 -0.20
C GLY A 54 -22.57 -0.36 -1.13
N TYR A 55 -21.28 -0.66 -0.90
CA TYR A 55 -20.53 -1.65 -1.69
C TYR A 55 -20.08 -2.80 -0.80
N ILE A 56 -20.16 -4.00 -1.36
CA ILE A 56 -19.66 -5.23 -0.77
C ILE A 56 -18.30 -5.53 -1.41
N VAL A 57 -17.30 -5.80 -0.58
CA VAL A 57 -15.94 -6.15 -1.02
C VAL A 57 -15.44 -7.35 -0.24
N LEU A 58 -14.45 -8.08 -0.76
CA LEU A 58 -13.78 -9.11 0.03
C LEU A 58 -13.04 -8.42 1.19
N GLU A 59 -13.28 -8.89 2.40
CA GLU A 59 -12.52 -8.46 3.57
C GLU A 59 -11.05 -8.83 3.33
N PRO A 60 -10.12 -7.88 3.45
CA PRO A 60 -8.71 -8.17 3.39
C PRO A 60 -8.35 -9.01 4.62
N ARG A 61 -8.43 -10.35 4.48
CA ARG A 61 -7.90 -11.27 5.49
C ARG A 61 -6.44 -10.90 5.70
N SER A 62 -6.17 -10.33 6.87
CA SER A 62 -4.99 -9.55 7.22
C SER A 62 -4.83 -8.24 6.44
N ALA A 63 -4.77 -7.16 7.21
CA ALA A 63 -4.31 -5.82 6.83
C ALA A 63 -2.87 -5.78 6.24
N THR A 64 -2.29 -6.92 5.90
CA THR A 64 -0.95 -7.07 5.32
C THR A 64 -0.99 -7.29 3.80
N HIS A 65 -2.17 -7.47 3.17
CA HIS A 65 -2.21 -7.90 1.77
C HIS A 65 -3.24 -7.25 0.84
N TYR A 66 -3.86 -6.13 1.20
CA TYR A 66 -4.71 -5.36 0.28
C TYR A 66 -4.12 -4.01 -0.06
N LEU A 67 -3.24 -4.06 -1.04
CA LEU A 67 -3.32 -3.26 -2.25
C LEU A 67 -2.24 -3.88 -3.11
N LEU A 68 -2.56 -4.95 -3.85
CA LEU A 68 -1.84 -5.48 -5.02
C LEU A 68 -2.19 -6.94 -5.32
N SER A 69 -3.31 -7.20 -5.99
CA SER A 69 -3.67 -8.57 -6.42
C SER A 69 -3.57 -8.83 -7.92
N ASP A 70 -3.56 -7.84 -8.82
CA ASP A 70 -3.67 -8.17 -10.26
C ASP A 70 -2.36 -8.18 -11.07
N GLN A 71 -1.23 -7.79 -10.49
CA GLN A 71 0.09 -7.92 -11.15
C GLN A 71 1.02 -8.94 -10.48
N LYS A 72 0.52 -9.73 -9.52
CA LYS A 72 1.38 -10.56 -8.66
C LYS A 72 1.82 -11.89 -9.27
N THR A 73 1.17 -12.48 -10.28
CA THR A 73 1.41 -13.92 -10.52
C THR A 73 2.56 -14.26 -11.49
N ARG A 74 3.06 -13.33 -12.32
CA ARG A 74 4.05 -13.67 -13.37
C ARG A 74 5.53 -13.49 -13.00
N LEU A 75 5.89 -12.73 -11.96
CA LEU A 75 7.29 -12.35 -11.67
C LEU A 75 7.63 -12.27 -10.16
N VAL A 76 6.93 -13.02 -9.29
CA VAL A 76 7.13 -12.94 -7.82
C VAL A 76 8.57 -13.17 -7.42
N ASP A 77 9.19 -14.21 -7.98
CA ASP A 77 10.53 -14.61 -7.56
C ASP A 77 11.61 -13.62 -8.04
N GLU A 78 11.44 -13.05 -9.22
CA GLU A 78 12.31 -11.98 -9.72
C GLU A 78 12.18 -10.70 -8.89
N LYS A 79 10.94 -10.31 -8.54
CA LYS A 79 10.68 -9.18 -7.67
C LYS A 79 11.26 -9.39 -6.27
N ARG A 80 11.16 -10.61 -5.71
CA ARG A 80 11.78 -10.96 -4.43
C ARG A 80 13.30 -10.90 -4.48
N ARG A 81 13.93 -11.38 -5.56
CA ARG A 81 15.38 -11.27 -5.75
C ARG A 81 15.83 -9.82 -5.83
N ALA A 82 15.16 -9.02 -6.65
CA ALA A 82 15.44 -7.58 -6.77
C ALA A 82 15.23 -6.87 -5.42
N ALA A 83 14.18 -7.23 -4.67
CA ALA A 83 13.89 -6.67 -3.36
C ALA A 83 14.97 -6.98 -2.33
N ARG A 84 15.48 -8.22 -2.27
CA ARG A 84 16.60 -8.59 -1.39
C ARG A 84 17.88 -7.82 -1.73
N HIS A 85 18.19 -7.67 -3.02
CA HIS A 85 19.34 -6.87 -3.43
C HIS A 85 19.17 -5.40 -3.05
N ALA A 86 17.98 -4.82 -3.25
CA ALA A 86 17.69 -3.45 -2.85
C ALA A 86 17.79 -3.26 -1.32
N ALA A 87 17.23 -4.19 -0.54
CA ALA A 87 17.30 -4.16 0.93
C ALA A 87 18.75 -4.23 1.45
N ALA A 88 19.61 -5.01 0.79
CA ALA A 88 21.03 -5.11 1.15
C ALA A 88 21.84 -3.82 0.88
N LEU A 89 21.31 -2.85 0.13
CA LEU A 89 21.96 -1.55 -0.09
C LEU A 89 21.71 -0.57 1.07
N LEU A 90 20.75 -0.86 1.94
CA LEU A 90 20.43 -0.01 3.08
C LEU A 90 21.41 -0.30 4.23
N GLU A 91 22.06 0.75 4.73
CA GLU A 91 22.96 0.63 5.88
C GLU A 91 22.30 1.13 7.16
N ALA A 92 22.90 0.75 8.29
CA ALA A 92 22.40 1.15 9.60
C ALA A 92 22.43 2.68 9.76
N HIS A 93 21.38 3.24 10.35
CA HIS A 93 21.14 4.65 10.64
C HIS A 93 20.94 5.55 9.41
N GLN A 94 20.82 4.97 8.21
CA GLN A 94 20.48 5.74 7.01
C GLN A 94 19.00 6.13 6.96
N MET A 95 18.73 7.22 6.26
CA MET A 95 17.40 7.63 5.86
C MET A 95 17.10 7.11 4.45
N ALA A 96 16.10 6.24 4.35
CA ALA A 96 15.62 5.68 3.10
C ALA A 96 14.27 6.28 2.70
N PHE A 97 14.19 6.81 1.49
CA PHE A 97 12.91 7.20 0.89
C PHE A 97 12.30 6.02 0.12
N PHE A 98 11.01 5.78 0.36
CA PHE A 98 10.24 4.73 -0.27
C PHE A 98 9.07 5.32 -1.06
N ASP A 99 9.08 5.07 -2.35
CA ASP A 99 8.08 5.53 -3.30
C ASP A 99 6.74 4.77 -3.17
N CYS A 100 5.71 5.22 -3.90
CA CYS A 100 4.48 4.46 -4.03
C CYS A 100 4.63 3.39 -5.11
N GLY A 101 4.56 2.12 -4.72
CA GLY A 101 4.62 1.08 -5.74
C GLY A 101 4.62 -0.33 -5.21
N THR A 102 4.51 -1.24 -6.15
CA THR A 102 4.12 -2.62 -5.88
C THR A 102 5.23 -3.50 -5.40
N THR A 103 6.45 -3.03 -5.65
CA THR A 103 7.70 -3.66 -5.27
C THR A 103 8.16 -3.15 -3.90
N THR A 104 7.74 -1.94 -3.49
CA THR A 104 8.17 -1.29 -2.25
C THR A 104 7.92 -2.13 -0.99
N PRO A 105 6.73 -2.75 -0.79
CA PRO A 105 6.51 -3.62 0.37
C PRO A 105 7.44 -4.84 0.41
N TRP A 106 7.81 -5.39 -0.74
CA TRP A 106 8.75 -6.52 -0.81
C TRP A 106 10.16 -6.12 -0.42
N ILE A 107 10.58 -4.90 -0.76
CA ILE A 107 11.88 -4.35 -0.33
C ILE A 107 11.86 -4.21 1.19
N ILE A 108 10.80 -3.60 1.75
CA ILE A 108 10.67 -3.41 3.20
C ILE A 108 10.69 -4.76 3.92
N ASP A 109 9.89 -5.72 3.48
CA ASP A 109 9.86 -7.08 4.05
C ASP A 109 11.26 -7.71 4.11
N ALA A 110 12.06 -7.54 3.05
CA ALA A 110 13.42 -8.08 2.95
C ALA A 110 14.49 -7.37 3.81
N ILE A 111 14.20 -6.20 4.40
CA ILE A 111 15.13 -5.51 5.30
C ILE A 111 15.21 -6.29 6.63
N ASP A 112 16.40 -6.45 7.19
CA ASP A 112 16.57 -7.12 8.50
C ASP A 112 15.84 -6.34 9.61
N ASN A 113 15.08 -7.05 10.45
CA ASN A 113 14.38 -6.47 11.60
C ASN A 113 15.34 -5.87 12.64
N ALA A 114 16.60 -6.33 12.67
CA ALA A 114 17.63 -5.79 13.56
C ALA A 114 18.31 -4.52 13.02
N LEU A 115 18.10 -4.14 11.76
CA LEU A 115 18.74 -2.99 11.15
C LEU A 115 18.04 -1.69 11.60
N PRO A 116 18.73 -0.76 12.29
CA PRO A 116 18.15 0.55 12.59
C PRO A 116 18.18 1.44 11.36
N PHE A 117 17.06 2.06 11.00
CA PHE A 117 16.99 3.02 9.88
C PHE A 117 15.79 3.97 10.01
N THR A 118 15.78 5.04 9.22
CA THR A 118 14.61 5.94 9.09
C THR A 118 13.96 5.74 7.73
N GLY A 119 12.69 5.34 7.70
CA GLY A 119 11.93 5.16 6.46
C GLY A 119 11.00 6.34 6.20
N VAL A 120 11.17 7.03 5.07
CA VAL A 120 10.31 8.14 4.65
C VAL A 120 9.42 7.68 3.50
N CYS A 121 8.12 7.94 3.55
CA CYS A 121 7.20 7.58 2.48
C CYS A 121 6.00 8.54 2.42
N TYR A 122 5.21 8.44 1.35
CA TYR A 122 3.98 9.22 1.16
C TYR A 122 2.75 8.34 0.85
N SER A 123 2.91 7.01 0.87
CA SER A 123 1.82 6.04 0.70
C SER A 123 1.50 5.37 2.02
N LEU A 124 0.21 5.21 2.32
CA LEU A 124 -0.27 4.54 3.51
C LEU A 124 0.21 3.09 3.59
N ASN A 125 0.22 2.37 2.46
CA ASN A 125 0.64 0.97 2.43
C ASN A 125 2.11 0.80 2.79
N THR A 126 2.96 1.66 2.23
CA THR A 126 4.38 1.71 2.53
C THR A 126 4.60 2.04 4.01
N PHE A 127 3.83 3.00 4.54
CA PHE A 127 3.91 3.36 5.96
C PHE A 127 3.54 2.20 6.88
N LEU A 128 2.44 1.49 6.59
CA LEU A 128 2.02 0.33 7.39
C LEU A 128 3.09 -0.78 7.38
N ALA A 129 3.72 -1.04 6.22
CA ALA A 129 4.82 -2.01 6.14
C ALA A 129 6.07 -1.55 6.92
N LEU A 130 6.40 -0.26 6.89
CA LEU A 130 7.51 0.29 7.68
C LEU A 130 7.23 0.24 9.19
N GLN A 131 5.98 0.42 9.60
CA GLN A 131 5.57 0.36 11.00
C GLN A 131 5.78 -1.04 11.60
N GLU A 132 5.72 -2.10 10.79
CA GLU A 132 5.98 -3.48 11.24
C GLU A 132 7.46 -3.73 11.56
N LYS A 133 8.38 -2.84 11.15
CA LYS A 133 9.83 -2.99 11.40
C LYS A 133 10.21 -2.41 12.77
N PRO A 134 10.74 -3.23 13.71
CA PRO A 134 10.92 -2.81 15.10
C PRO A 134 12.04 -1.76 15.29
N GLN A 135 13.02 -1.72 14.40
CA GLN A 135 14.13 -0.75 14.42
C GLN A 135 13.96 0.35 13.35
N CYS A 136 12.77 0.48 12.77
CA CYS A 136 12.48 1.51 11.78
C CYS A 136 11.79 2.72 12.42
N ARG A 137 12.36 3.91 12.24
CA ARG A 137 11.63 5.16 12.45
C ARG A 137 10.88 5.52 11.16
N ALA A 138 9.57 5.28 11.14
CA ALA A 138 8.74 5.60 9.98
C ALA A 138 8.30 7.09 9.99
N ILE A 139 8.46 7.77 8.86
CA ILE A 139 8.00 9.14 8.61
C ILE A 139 7.05 9.09 7.42
N LEU A 140 5.79 9.46 7.66
CA LEU A 140 4.80 9.65 6.61
C LEU A 140 4.71 11.12 6.23
N CYS A 141 5.07 11.43 4.99
CA CYS A 141 4.79 12.72 4.38
C CYS A 141 3.28 12.80 4.13
N GLY A 142 2.57 13.43 5.07
CA GLY A 142 1.12 13.55 5.07
C GLY A 142 0.57 14.58 4.08
N GLY A 143 -0.75 14.75 4.12
CA GLY A 143 -1.51 15.69 3.30
C GLY A 143 -2.92 15.19 3.03
N GLU A 144 -3.48 15.48 1.86
CA GLU A 144 -4.79 14.99 1.43
C GLU A 144 -4.70 13.52 1.02
N PHE A 145 -5.47 12.67 1.72
CA PHE A 145 -5.53 11.25 1.45
C PHE A 145 -6.39 10.93 0.21
N HIS A 146 -5.78 10.25 -0.77
CA HIS A 146 -6.44 9.77 -1.97
C HIS A 146 -6.72 8.27 -1.86
N ALA A 147 -7.99 7.90 -1.70
CA ALA A 147 -8.39 6.51 -1.45
C ALA A 147 -8.13 5.55 -2.64
N SER A 148 -8.11 6.05 -3.89
CA SER A 148 -7.95 5.21 -5.08
C SER A 148 -6.57 4.54 -5.18
N ASN A 149 -5.55 5.15 -4.58
CA ASN A 149 -4.16 4.68 -4.61
C ASN A 149 -3.47 4.70 -3.24
N ALA A 150 -4.21 5.02 -2.17
CA ALA A 150 -3.74 5.10 -0.79
C ALA A 150 -2.47 5.96 -0.64
N ILE A 151 -2.48 7.13 -1.30
CA ILE A 151 -1.37 8.10 -1.32
C ILE A 151 -1.82 9.41 -0.67
N PHE A 152 -0.90 10.04 0.04
CA PHE A 152 -1.05 11.40 0.54
C PHE A 152 -0.47 12.39 -0.46
N LYS A 153 -1.27 13.39 -0.86
CA LYS A 153 -0.81 14.53 -1.63
C LYS A 153 -0.53 15.71 -0.69
N PRO A 154 0.62 16.39 -0.80
CA PRO A 154 0.90 17.56 0.02
C PRO A 154 -0.19 18.64 -0.10
N LEU A 155 -0.50 19.31 1.01
CA LEU A 155 -1.48 20.40 1.06
C LEU A 155 -0.89 21.75 0.62
N SER A 156 0.44 21.87 0.59
CA SER A 156 1.20 23.07 0.22
C SER A 156 2.35 22.70 -0.71
N LEU A 157 2.81 23.62 -1.56
CA LEU A 157 3.98 23.40 -2.44
C LEU A 157 5.31 23.26 -1.67
N GLN A 158 5.34 23.69 -0.40
CA GLN A 158 6.45 23.47 0.52
C GLN A 158 6.21 22.12 1.22
N ASP A 159 6.67 21.05 0.57
CA ASP A 159 6.45 19.69 1.03
C ASP A 159 7.37 19.34 2.19
N THR A 160 6.92 18.48 3.11
CA THR A 160 7.77 17.88 4.17
C THR A 160 9.05 17.27 3.61
N LEU A 161 9.01 16.75 2.37
CA LEU A 161 10.17 16.23 1.66
C LEU A 161 11.26 17.27 1.41
N SER A 162 10.91 18.56 1.30
CA SER A 162 11.88 19.66 1.13
C SER A 162 12.79 19.85 2.34
N HIS A 163 12.39 19.32 3.50
CA HIS A 163 13.14 19.38 4.75
C HIS A 163 13.88 18.07 5.08
N LEU A 164 13.80 17.07 4.19
CA LEU A 164 14.39 15.76 4.38
C LEU A 164 15.50 15.53 3.35
N CYS A 165 16.59 14.90 3.78
CA CYS A 165 17.70 14.52 2.92
C CYS A 165 17.91 13.00 3.01
N PRO A 166 17.19 12.19 2.23
CA PRO A 166 17.38 10.74 2.21
C PRO A 166 18.78 10.39 1.67
N ASP A 167 19.46 9.45 2.33
CA ASP A 167 20.72 8.87 1.87
C ASP A 167 20.51 7.94 0.67
N ILE A 168 19.39 7.23 0.67
CA ILE A 168 18.98 6.31 -0.38
C ILE A 168 17.50 6.50 -0.71
N ALA A 169 17.14 6.31 -1.97
CA ALA A 169 15.76 6.38 -2.43
C ALA A 169 15.41 5.18 -3.31
N PHE A 170 14.33 4.49 -2.96
CA PHE A 170 13.76 3.36 -3.68
C PHE A 170 12.55 3.82 -4.48
N TYR A 171 12.73 3.96 -5.79
CA TYR A 171 11.67 4.33 -6.72
C TYR A 171 11.08 3.12 -7.41
N SER A 172 9.75 3.08 -7.54
CA SER A 172 9.07 2.06 -8.32
C SER A 172 8.95 2.53 -9.76
N ALA A 173 9.81 2.03 -10.64
CA ALA A 173 9.70 2.27 -12.08
C ALA A 173 8.81 1.20 -12.75
N PRO A 174 7.96 1.56 -13.73
CA PRO A 174 7.37 0.58 -14.64
C PRO A 174 8.48 -0.03 -15.51
N ALA A 175 9.04 -1.17 -15.09
CA ALA A 175 9.97 -2.09 -15.79
C ALA A 175 11.18 -1.51 -16.58
N SER A 176 11.44 -0.20 -16.61
CA SER A 176 12.42 0.38 -17.54
C SER A 176 13.33 1.44 -16.91
N THR A 177 13.95 1.18 -15.75
CA THR A 177 15.29 1.70 -15.33
C THR A 177 15.41 1.69 -13.80
N VAL A 178 16.36 0.91 -13.27
CA VAL A 178 16.88 1.06 -11.90
C VAL A 178 18.06 2.02 -12.00
N ARG A 179 17.91 3.26 -11.52
CA ARG A 179 19.02 4.24 -11.49
C ARG A 179 19.53 4.35 -10.07
N ARG A 180 20.79 3.95 -9.87
CA ARG A 180 21.55 4.22 -8.66
C ARG A 180 21.60 5.74 -8.49
N ALA A 181 21.01 6.27 -7.42
CA ALA A 181 21.21 7.67 -7.07
C ALA A 181 22.73 7.86 -6.85
N PRO A 182 23.37 8.83 -7.52
CA PRO A 182 24.80 9.05 -7.33
C PRO A 182 25.08 9.49 -5.89
N PRO A 183 26.19 9.05 -5.28
CA PRO A 183 26.67 9.61 -4.03
C PRO A 183 27.31 10.96 -4.35
N ALA A 184 26.48 11.97 -4.57
CA ALA A 184 26.92 13.34 -4.66
C ALA A 184 25.72 14.27 -4.46
N ILE A 185 25.70 14.88 -3.28
CA ILE A 185 25.48 16.31 -3.17
C ILE A 185 26.44 16.98 -4.17
N THR A 186 26.07 17.04 -5.45
CA THR A 186 26.56 18.09 -6.32
C THR A 186 25.87 19.34 -5.84
N SER A 187 26.59 20.09 -5.01
CA SER A 187 26.49 21.52 -4.85
C SER A 187 26.09 22.19 -6.17
N ARG A 188 24.80 22.38 -6.40
CA ARG A 188 24.27 23.39 -7.31
C ARG A 188 23.19 24.14 -6.57
N SER A 189 23.67 25.17 -5.88
CA SER A 189 22.95 26.38 -5.54
C SER A 189 21.52 26.17 -5.05
N CYS A 190 21.39 25.93 -3.74
CA CYS A 190 20.38 26.63 -2.98
C CYS A 190 20.75 28.14 -2.98
N ARG A 191 20.54 28.80 -4.13
CA ARG A 191 20.35 30.25 -4.23
C ARG A 191 18.97 30.41 -4.83
N LEU A 192 17.97 30.35 -3.95
CA LEU A 192 16.68 30.96 -4.27
C LEU A 192 16.96 32.46 -4.36
N ASN A 193 16.81 32.94 -5.59
CA ASN A 193 16.97 34.32 -6.00
C ASN A 193 15.98 35.18 -5.20
N THR A 194 16.43 35.83 -4.13
CA THR A 194 15.78 37.03 -3.62
C THR A 194 16.11 38.16 -4.59
N GLY A 195 15.16 38.46 -5.47
CA GLY A 195 15.39 39.39 -6.58
C GLY A 195 14.14 40.08 -7.07
N ARG A 196 13.73 41.11 -6.30
CA ARG A 196 12.79 42.21 -6.58
C ARG A 196 11.30 41.91 -6.66
#